data_AF-A0A7W3T2J0-F1
#
_entry.id   AF-A0A7W3T2J0-F1
#
_cell.length_a   1.000
_cell.length_b   1.000
_cell.length_c   1.000
_cell.angle_alpha   90.00
_cell.angle_beta   90.00
_cell.angle_gamma   90.00
#
_symmetry.space_group_name_H-M   'P 1'
#
loop_
_entity.id
_entity.type
_entity.pdbx_description
1 polymer ?
#
loop_
_entity_poly.entity_id
_entity_poly.type
_entity_poly.pdbx_seq_one_letter_code
_entity_poly.pdbx_strand_id
1 'polypeptide(L)'
;MTTTRITTANGPAPEADLAELARLTGTWRVEGGAEGTVTFRWAEGGFFLIQEVELEQYGERIIGFEVIGRRKPFGAEKPDAEITSRFHDNHGNTLDYVYETEGDTLIIWGGEKGSPAHYRGTFSPDGRTVTGGWTHPGGGGYTSTMTRVDTPAS
;
A
#
# COMPACT_ATOMS: atom_id res chain seq x y z
N MET A 1 -36.73 10.33 27.71
CA MET A 1 -36.69 9.89 26.30
C MET A 1 -35.24 9.92 25.86
N THR A 2 -34.59 8.76 25.79
CA THR A 2 -33.19 8.65 25.37
C THR A 2 -33.19 7.93 24.03
N THR A 3 -32.96 8.66 22.95
CA THR A 3 -32.84 8.08 21.61
C THR A 3 -31.40 7.60 21.43
N THR A 4 -31.19 6.30 21.53
CA THR A 4 -29.98 5.63 21.06
C THR A 4 -29.95 5.70 19.54
N ARG A 5 -29.00 6.42 18.95
CA ARG A 5 -28.69 6.29 17.52
C ARG A 5 -27.89 5.01 17.31
N ILE A 6 -28.53 3.98 16.78
CA ILE A 6 -27.84 2.86 16.14
C ILE A 6 -27.52 3.33 14.72
N THR A 7 -26.28 3.73 14.48
CA THR A 7 -25.79 3.93 13.12
C THR A 7 -25.33 2.58 12.60
N THR A 8 -26.24 1.80 12.02
CA THR A 8 -25.89 0.68 11.14
C THR A 8 -25.39 1.28 9.82
N ALA A 9 -24.06 1.34 9.63
CA ALA A 9 -23.46 1.62 8.35
C ALA A 9 -23.74 0.42 7.41
N ASN A 10 -24.77 0.54 6.57
CA ASN A 10 -25.18 -0.49 5.62
C ASN A 10 -24.56 -0.22 4.23
N GLY A 11 -23.23 -0.24 4.16
CA GLY A 11 -22.45 -0.22 2.92
C GLY A 11 -21.72 -1.56 2.71
N PRO A 12 -21.22 -1.87 1.50
CA PRO A 12 -20.40 -3.07 1.31
C PRO A 12 -19.20 -2.99 2.27
N ALA A 13 -19.05 -4.01 3.12
CA ALA A 13 -17.91 -4.09 4.03
C ALA A 13 -16.62 -4.29 3.23
N PRO A 14 -15.46 -3.79 3.71
CA PRO A 14 -14.17 -4.11 3.11
C PRO A 14 -13.99 -5.64 3.02
N GLU A 15 -13.67 -6.14 1.83
CA GLU A 15 -13.44 -7.58 1.59
C GLU A 15 -12.16 -8.06 2.31
N ALA A 16 -12.03 -9.38 2.51
CA ALA A 16 -10.94 -9.98 3.29
C ALA A 16 -9.54 -9.56 2.82
N ASP A 17 -9.29 -9.48 1.51
CA ASP A 17 -7.98 -9.07 0.97
C ASP A 17 -7.63 -7.61 1.30
N LEU A 18 -8.63 -6.73 1.33
CA LEU A 18 -8.45 -5.35 1.81
C LEU A 18 -8.18 -5.33 3.32
N ALA A 19 -8.75 -6.28 4.08
CA ALA A 19 -8.44 -6.43 5.50
C ALA A 19 -6.99 -6.91 5.72
N GLU A 20 -6.42 -7.71 4.81
CA GLU A 20 -5.00 -8.08 4.89
C GLU A 20 -4.07 -6.88 4.73
N LEU A 21 -4.41 -5.94 3.84
CA LEU A 21 -3.69 -4.66 3.70
C LEU A 21 -3.79 -3.78 4.96
N ALA A 22 -4.72 -4.03 5.88
CA ALA A 22 -4.79 -3.27 7.13
C ALA A 22 -3.50 -3.40 7.96
N ARG A 23 -2.73 -4.49 7.81
CA ARG A 23 -1.43 -4.68 8.47
C ARG A 23 -0.40 -3.62 8.11
N LEU A 24 -0.53 -2.98 6.93
CA LEU A 24 0.33 -1.89 6.49
C LEU A 24 0.07 -0.58 7.26
N THR A 25 -1.09 -0.41 7.88
CA THR A 25 -1.52 0.87 8.49
C THR A 25 -0.56 1.35 9.57
N GLY A 26 -0.01 2.55 9.41
CA GLY A 26 0.99 3.14 10.30
C GLY A 26 2.20 3.67 9.53
N THR A 27 3.18 4.18 10.27
CA THR A 27 4.43 4.70 9.69
C THR A 27 5.51 3.62 9.72
N TRP A 28 6.32 3.59 8.67
CA TRP A 28 7.42 2.65 8.50
C TRP A 28 8.68 3.40 8.07
N ARG A 29 9.82 3.01 8.64
CA ARG A 29 11.15 3.37 8.13
C ARG A 29 11.54 2.34 7.08
N VAL A 30 11.89 2.80 5.89
CA VAL A 30 12.33 1.97 4.76
C VAL A 30 13.85 2.05 4.68
N GLU A 31 14.54 0.92 4.53
CA GLU A 31 15.99 0.81 4.37
C GLU A 31 16.36 -0.13 3.22
N GLY A 32 17.52 0.06 2.58
CA GLY A 32 17.99 -0.75 1.47
C GLY A 32 18.32 0.11 0.25
N GLY A 33 17.79 -0.25 -0.93
CA GLY A 33 18.00 0.56 -2.14
C GLY A 33 17.10 1.80 -2.25
N ALA A 34 16.22 2.00 -1.28
CA ALA A 34 15.52 3.25 -1.03
C ALA A 34 15.48 3.46 0.49
N GLU A 35 15.56 4.72 0.92
CA GLU A 35 15.66 5.06 2.33
C GLU A 35 14.76 6.21 2.73
N GLY A 36 14.04 6.09 3.85
CA GLY A 36 13.20 7.17 4.37
C GLY A 36 11.98 6.63 5.06
N THR A 37 10.82 7.27 4.90
CA THR A 37 9.59 6.88 5.57
C THR A 37 8.42 6.74 4.61
N VAL A 38 7.54 5.78 4.91
CA VAL A 38 6.22 5.69 4.30
C VAL A 38 5.16 5.60 5.39
N THR A 39 4.00 6.22 5.18
CA THR A 39 2.88 6.16 6.11
C THR A 39 1.64 5.67 5.39
N PHE A 40 0.97 4.68 5.96
CA PHE A 40 -0.29 4.15 5.46
C PHE A 40 -1.44 4.52 6.38
N ARG A 41 -2.55 4.98 5.81
CA ARG A 41 -3.79 5.27 6.52
C ARG A 41 -5.00 4.93 5.67
N TRP A 42 -6.08 4.49 6.30
CA TRP A 42 -7.35 4.31 5.60
C TRP A 42 -7.98 5.66 5.27
N ALA A 43 -8.48 5.81 4.04
CA ALA A 43 -9.44 6.85 3.72
C ALA A 43 -10.76 6.60 4.44
N GLU A 44 -11.55 7.66 4.66
CA GLU A 44 -12.88 7.53 5.25
C GLU A 44 -13.73 6.52 4.45
N GLY A 45 -14.40 5.62 5.17
CA GLY A 45 -15.19 4.53 4.58
C GLY A 45 -14.43 3.22 4.38
N GLY A 46 -13.10 3.19 4.50
CA GLY A 46 -12.33 1.93 4.52
C GLY A 46 -12.22 1.19 3.18
N PHE A 47 -12.47 1.88 2.06
CA PHE A 47 -12.37 1.30 0.71
C PHE A 47 -11.01 1.48 0.06
N PHE A 48 -10.26 2.49 0.51
CA PHE A 48 -8.94 2.84 -0.04
C PHE A 48 -7.94 3.05 1.08
N LEU A 49 -6.78 2.44 0.93
CA LEU A 49 -5.60 2.73 1.72
C LEU A 49 -4.80 3.84 1.02
N ILE A 50 -4.39 4.84 1.77
CA ILE A 50 -3.55 5.93 1.29
C ILE A 50 -2.15 5.70 1.82
N GLN A 51 -1.16 5.71 0.93
CA GLN A 51 0.25 5.76 1.28
C GLN A 51 0.78 7.17 1.04
N GLU A 52 1.56 7.68 1.97
CA GLU A 52 2.36 8.89 1.82
C GLU A 52 3.83 8.48 1.87
N VAL A 53 4.65 9.01 0.97
CA VAL A 53 6.03 8.57 0.71
C VAL A 53 6.97 9.75 0.83
N GLU A 54 8.04 9.56 1.59
CA GLU A 54 9.22 10.42 1.59
C GLU A 54 10.46 9.52 1.64
N LEU A 55 11.06 9.29 0.47
CA LEU A 55 12.21 8.40 0.30
C LEU A 55 13.33 9.10 -0.46
N GLU A 56 14.56 8.65 -0.26
CA GLU A 56 15.71 8.90 -1.10
C GLU A 56 16.07 7.60 -1.84
N GLN A 57 16.28 7.68 -3.14
CA GLN A 57 16.72 6.56 -3.96
C GLN A 57 17.61 7.06 -5.09
N TYR A 58 18.79 6.45 -5.24
CA TYR A 58 19.81 6.85 -6.23
C TYR A 58 20.19 8.35 -6.17
N GLY A 59 20.18 8.94 -4.97
CA GLY A 59 20.48 10.36 -4.75
C GLY A 59 19.33 11.32 -5.04
N GLU A 60 18.16 10.80 -5.44
CA GLU A 60 16.96 11.59 -5.72
C GLU A 60 15.96 11.47 -4.56
N ARG A 61 15.39 12.61 -4.15
CA ARG A 61 14.34 12.66 -3.14
C ARG A 61 12.97 12.49 -3.81
N ILE A 62 12.29 11.41 -3.45
CA ILE A 62 10.94 11.06 -3.90
C ILE A 62 9.95 11.40 -2.80
N ILE A 63 9.08 12.36 -3.07
CA ILE A 63 7.94 12.70 -2.21
C ILE A 63 6.68 12.43 -3.01
N GLY A 64 5.78 11.61 -2.48
CA GLY A 64 4.59 11.24 -3.22
C GLY A 64 3.49 10.66 -2.37
N PHE A 65 2.41 10.26 -3.04
CA PHE A 65 1.30 9.56 -2.41
C PHE A 65 0.71 8.52 -3.35
N GLU A 66 0.06 7.52 -2.76
CA GLU A 66 -0.56 6.42 -3.47
C GLU A 66 -1.98 6.20 -2.98
N VAL A 67 -2.90 5.91 -3.89
CA VAL A 67 -4.25 5.44 -3.56
C VAL A 67 -4.35 3.98 -3.93
N ILE A 68 -4.56 3.11 -2.94
CA ILE A 68 -4.57 1.65 -3.08
C ILE A 68 -5.98 1.14 -2.78
N GLY A 69 -6.56 0.37 -3.68
CA GLY A 69 -7.89 -0.23 -3.51
C GLY A 69 -8.47 -0.77 -4.80
N ARG A 70 -9.71 -1.25 -4.73
CA ARG A 70 -10.42 -1.72 -5.92
C ARG A 70 -11.10 -0.55 -6.63
N ARG A 71 -10.80 -0.34 -7.92
CA ARG A 71 -11.42 0.75 -8.68
C ARG A 71 -12.90 0.46 -8.88
N LYS A 72 -13.71 1.51 -8.78
CA LYS A 72 -15.11 1.49 -9.20
C LYS A 72 -15.37 2.73 -10.06
N PRO A 73 -15.13 2.64 -11.37
CA PRO A 73 -15.33 3.78 -12.29
C PRO A 73 -16.76 4.30 -12.25
N PHE A 74 -16.96 5.54 -12.71
CA PHE A 74 -18.28 6.14 -12.81
C PHE A 74 -19.21 5.26 -13.67
N GLY A 75 -20.38 4.92 -13.13
CA GLY A 75 -21.36 4.03 -13.79
C GLY A 75 -21.12 2.54 -13.57
N ALA A 76 -20.04 2.13 -12.91
CA ALA A 76 -19.83 0.72 -12.57
C ALA A 76 -20.74 0.29 -11.41
N GLU A 77 -21.42 -0.84 -11.58
CA GLU A 77 -22.29 -1.41 -10.52
C GLU A 77 -21.47 -1.94 -9.34
N LYS A 78 -20.36 -2.63 -9.64
CA LYS A 78 -19.44 -3.26 -8.68
C LYS A 78 -17.99 -2.78 -8.91
N PRO A 79 -17.13 -2.82 -7.88
CA PRO A 79 -15.70 -2.60 -8.07
C PRO A 79 -15.05 -3.71 -8.90
N ASP A 80 -13.88 -3.39 -9.46
CA ASP A 80 -12.98 -4.35 -10.10
C ASP A 80 -12.54 -5.44 -9.09
N ALA A 81 -12.18 -6.63 -9.58
CA ALA A 81 -11.73 -7.72 -8.70
C ALA A 81 -10.30 -7.50 -8.17
N GLU A 82 -9.45 -6.84 -8.95
CA GLU A 82 -8.06 -6.60 -8.59
C GLU A 82 -7.93 -5.38 -7.67
N ILE A 83 -7.05 -5.49 -6.68
CA ILE A 83 -6.59 -4.34 -5.91
C ILE A 83 -5.52 -3.65 -6.75
N THR A 84 -5.81 -2.45 -7.19
CA THR A 84 -4.88 -1.64 -7.96
C THR A 84 -4.43 -0.45 -7.15
N SER A 85 -3.39 0.21 -7.58
CA SER A 85 -3.05 1.51 -7.05
C SER A 85 -2.52 2.46 -8.12
N ARG A 86 -2.46 3.73 -7.75
CA ARG A 86 -1.80 4.77 -8.51
C ARG A 86 -0.98 5.65 -7.60
N PHE A 87 0.31 5.75 -7.91
CA PHE A 87 1.28 6.60 -7.23
C PHE A 87 1.55 7.87 -8.03
N HIS A 88 1.68 8.98 -7.32
CA HIS A 88 2.05 10.29 -7.87
C HIS A 88 3.20 10.88 -7.04
N ASP A 89 4.22 11.43 -7.69
CA ASP A 89 5.37 12.04 -7.02
C ASP A 89 5.66 13.49 -7.41
N ASN A 90 6.64 14.07 -6.71
CA ASN A 90 7.20 15.39 -6.91
C ASN A 90 7.96 15.58 -8.24
N HIS A 91 8.15 14.53 -9.03
CA HIS A 91 8.74 14.58 -10.37
C HIS A 91 7.68 14.52 -11.48
N GLY A 92 6.39 14.44 -11.11
CA GLY A 92 5.28 14.36 -12.06
C GLY A 92 5.05 12.96 -12.62
N ASN A 93 5.67 11.93 -12.04
CA ASN A 93 5.41 10.56 -12.44
C ASN A 93 4.00 10.14 -12.03
N THR A 94 3.42 9.25 -12.82
CA THR A 94 2.18 8.53 -12.48
C THR A 94 2.43 7.07 -12.77
N LEU A 95 2.49 6.26 -11.70
CA LEU A 95 2.83 4.85 -11.78
C LEU A 95 1.64 4.03 -11.28
N ASP A 96 1.25 3.04 -12.06
CA ASP A 96 0.14 2.12 -11.74
C ASP A 96 0.70 0.80 -11.23
N TYR A 97 0.05 0.21 -10.23
CA TYR A 97 0.42 -1.09 -9.67
C TYR A 97 -0.79 -2.00 -9.42
N VAL A 98 -0.52 -3.29 -9.29
CA VAL A 98 -1.48 -4.30 -8.78
C VAL A 98 -0.93 -4.92 -7.49
N TYR A 99 -1.77 -5.02 -6.47
CA TYR A 99 -1.44 -5.62 -5.18
C TYR A 99 -1.99 -7.03 -5.06
N GLU A 100 -1.18 -7.92 -4.52
CA GLU A 100 -1.60 -9.25 -4.08
C GLU A 100 -1.01 -9.58 -2.71
N THR A 101 -1.80 -10.28 -1.91
CA THR A 101 -1.36 -10.82 -0.62
C THR A 101 -1.60 -12.33 -0.60
N GLU A 102 -0.61 -13.06 -0.07
CA GLU A 102 -0.70 -14.51 0.13
C GLU A 102 -0.05 -14.87 1.46
N GLY A 103 -0.88 -15.10 2.49
CA GLY A 103 -0.42 -15.31 3.85
C GLY A 103 0.36 -14.10 4.37
N ASP A 104 1.65 -14.27 4.61
CA ASP A 104 2.54 -13.18 5.03
C ASP A 104 3.33 -12.58 3.86
N THR A 105 3.02 -12.94 2.61
CA THR A 105 3.68 -12.36 1.43
C THR A 105 2.87 -11.21 0.85
N LEU A 106 3.53 -10.08 0.60
CA LEU A 106 3.02 -8.96 -0.18
C LEU A 106 3.71 -8.94 -1.55
N ILE A 107 2.92 -8.84 -2.62
CA ILE A 107 3.41 -8.66 -3.99
C ILE A 107 2.81 -7.38 -4.55
N ILE A 108 3.65 -6.56 -5.17
CA ILE A 108 3.24 -5.34 -5.88
C ILE A 108 3.79 -5.43 -7.29
N TRP A 109 2.91 -5.58 -8.27
CA TRP A 109 3.27 -5.69 -9.68
C TRP A 109 3.35 -4.29 -10.30
N GLY A 110 4.44 -4.00 -11.01
CA GLY A 110 4.58 -2.78 -11.81
C GLY A 110 3.69 -2.84 -13.05
N GLY A 111 2.65 -1.99 -13.10
CA GLY A 111 1.63 -2.02 -14.12
C GLY A 111 0.58 -3.10 -13.86
N GLU A 112 0.66 -4.22 -14.59
CA GLU A 112 -0.34 -5.29 -14.57
C GLU A 112 0.13 -6.49 -13.74
N LYS A 113 -0.83 -7.30 -13.25
CA LYS A 113 -0.55 -8.54 -12.53
C LYS A 113 0.32 -9.49 -13.36
N GLY A 114 1.33 -10.07 -12.72
CA GLY A 114 2.30 -10.96 -13.39
C GLY A 114 3.42 -10.23 -14.14
N SER A 115 3.51 -8.90 -14.02
CA SER A 115 4.60 -8.10 -14.59
C SER A 115 5.99 -8.62 -14.16
N PRO A 116 6.98 -8.67 -15.07
CA PRO A 116 8.34 -9.01 -14.70
C PRO A 116 8.98 -7.98 -13.76
N ALA A 117 8.44 -6.76 -13.70
CA ALA A 117 8.79 -5.76 -12.69
C ALA A 117 7.86 -5.90 -11.50
N HIS A 118 8.37 -6.30 -10.33
CA HIS A 118 7.54 -6.47 -9.14
C HIS A 118 8.33 -6.35 -7.84
N TYR A 119 7.66 -5.88 -6.80
CA TYR A 119 8.08 -6.05 -5.41
C TYR A 119 7.57 -7.38 -4.88
N ARG A 120 8.39 -8.07 -4.10
CA ARG A 120 7.94 -9.17 -3.24
C ARG A 120 8.56 -9.01 -1.87
N GLY A 121 7.72 -8.97 -0.84
CA GLY A 121 8.15 -8.87 0.56
C GLY A 121 7.39 -9.81 1.46
N THR A 122 7.98 -10.13 2.61
CA THR A 122 7.38 -11.01 3.61
C THR A 122 7.29 -10.29 4.94
N PHE A 123 6.09 -10.29 5.53
CA PHE A 123 5.85 -9.80 6.88
C PHE A 123 6.51 -10.75 7.90
N SER A 124 7.11 -10.16 8.91
CA SER A 124 7.53 -10.85 10.12
C SER A 124 6.31 -11.32 10.93
N PRO A 125 6.45 -12.37 11.77
CA PRO A 125 5.34 -12.90 12.56
C PRO A 125 4.68 -11.89 13.51
N ASP A 126 5.42 -10.87 13.96
CA ASP A 126 4.91 -9.80 14.81
C ASP A 126 4.32 -8.62 14.02
N GLY A 127 4.37 -8.68 12.69
CA GLY A 127 3.87 -7.64 11.79
C GLY A 127 4.64 -6.32 11.86
N ARG A 128 5.85 -6.30 12.43
CA ARG A 128 6.64 -5.06 12.62
C ARG A 128 7.67 -4.81 11.55
N THR A 129 7.98 -5.82 10.76
CA THR A 129 8.94 -5.74 9.65
C THR A 129 8.38 -6.38 8.38
N VAL A 130 8.66 -5.77 7.22
CA VAL A 130 8.48 -6.37 5.89
C VAL A 130 9.83 -6.40 5.20
N THR A 131 10.32 -7.58 4.88
CA THR A 131 11.61 -7.73 4.19
C THR A 131 11.38 -8.28 2.78
N GLY A 132 11.95 -7.61 1.78
CA GLY A 132 11.72 -7.96 0.39
C GLY A 132 12.62 -7.21 -0.58
N GLY A 133 12.12 -7.00 -1.78
CA GLY A 133 12.79 -6.19 -2.78
C GLY A 133 12.02 -6.06 -4.08
N TRP A 134 12.37 -5.04 -4.84
CA TRP A 134 11.95 -4.87 -6.22
C TRP A 134 12.86 -5.66 -7.14
N THR A 135 12.26 -6.38 -8.09
CA THR A 135 12.92 -6.98 -9.24
C THR A 135 12.55 -6.16 -10.47
N HIS A 136 13.53 -5.76 -11.27
CA HIS A 136 13.31 -5.12 -12.56
C HIS A 136 13.85 -6.01 -13.71
N PRO A 137 13.24 -5.99 -14.90
CA PRO A 137 13.77 -6.66 -16.08
C PRO A 137 15.23 -6.29 -16.34
N GLY A 138 16.03 -7.25 -16.82
CA GLY A 138 17.44 -7.03 -17.13
C GLY A 138 18.39 -7.11 -15.92
N GLY A 139 17.93 -7.66 -14.79
CA GLY A 139 18.77 -7.90 -13.60
C GLY A 139 18.92 -6.69 -12.67
N GLY A 140 18.10 -5.66 -12.86
CA GLY A 140 17.98 -4.54 -11.93
C GLY A 140 17.05 -4.84 -10.76
N GLY A 141 16.87 -3.85 -9.90
CA GLY A 141 16.06 -3.98 -8.70
C GLY A 141 16.85 -3.60 -7.44
N TYR A 142 16.22 -3.76 -6.28
CA TYR A 142 16.84 -3.45 -5.01
C TYR A 142 16.14 -4.15 -3.84
N THR A 143 16.91 -4.48 -2.80
CA THR A 143 16.35 -4.95 -1.54
C THR A 143 15.71 -3.80 -0.77
N SER A 144 14.64 -4.09 -0.05
CA SER A 144 13.95 -3.12 0.80
C SER A 144 13.47 -3.81 2.07
N THR A 145 13.77 -3.19 3.22
CA THR A 145 13.24 -3.58 4.52
C THR A 145 12.44 -2.41 5.07
N MET A 146 11.18 -2.66 5.42
CA MET A 146 10.33 -1.70 6.12
C MET A 146 10.23 -2.13 7.57
N THR A 147 10.50 -1.23 8.51
CA THR A 147 10.30 -1.45 9.94
C THR A 147 9.33 -0.43 10.50
N ARG A 148 8.29 -0.91 11.20
CA ARG A 148 7.25 -0.07 11.78
C ARG A 148 7.86 0.86 12.83
N VAL A 149 7.58 2.15 12.70
CA VAL A 149 8.01 3.16 13.66
C VAL A 149 6.85 3.40 14.61
N ASP A 150 7.14 3.31 15.91
CA ASP A 150 6.16 3.71 16.91
C ASP A 150 6.21 5.22 17.02
N THR A 151 5.22 5.91 16.46
CA THR A 151 5.06 7.34 16.75
C THR A 151 4.74 7.46 18.24
N PRO A 152 5.51 8.24 19.04
CA PRO A 152 5.10 8.52 20.41
C PRO A 152 3.70 9.14 20.36
N ALA A 153 2.81 8.71 21.27
CA ALA A 153 1.54 9.38 21.43
C ALA A 153 1.79 10.87 21.73
N SER A 154 1.38 11.74 20.81
CA SER A 154 1.33 13.19 21.01
C SER A 154 0.36 13.54 22.14
#